data_AF-A0A0P0S7X0-F1
#
_entry.id   AF-A0A0P0S7X0-F1
#
_cell.length_a   1.000
_cell.length_b   1.000
_cell.length_c   1.000
_cell.angle_alpha   90.00
_cell.angle_beta   90.00
_cell.angle_gamma   90.00
#
_symmetry.space_group_name_H-M   'P 1'
#
loop_
_entity.id
_entity.type
_entity.pdbx_description
1 polymer ?
#
loop_
_entity_poly.entity_id
_entity_poly.type
_entity_poly.pdbx_seq_one_letter_code
_entity_poly.pdbx_strand_id
1 'polypeptide(L)'
;MLYIGPVDIPGSDDHEGFVSARTPDGRDTGIWTDVRAADAGYTGFRAGCKCGWLDDAFTTPDDGGHQAALHDFVHHHFEVVAGRTLDPAQDFLTPWAVRVRSGSAV
;
A
#
# COMPACT_ATOMS: atom_id res chain seq x y z
N MET A 1 -4.80 -5.11 -2.54
CA MET A 1 -5.39 -5.23 -1.18
C MET A 1 -5.50 -3.83 -0.61
N LEU A 2 -6.59 -3.51 0.10
CA LEU A 2 -6.75 -2.21 0.78
C LEU A 2 -6.17 -2.28 2.20
N TYR A 3 -5.66 -1.15 2.68
CA TYR A 3 -5.09 -0.96 4.01
C TYR A 3 -6.08 -0.16 4.83
N ILE A 4 -6.84 -0.82 5.70
CA ILE A 4 -7.78 -0.14 6.59
C ILE A 4 -7.05 0.15 7.89
N GLY A 5 -7.12 1.39 8.33
CA GLY A 5 -6.54 1.82 9.59
C GLY A 5 -7.17 1.19 10.84
N PRO A 6 -6.59 1.42 12.02
CA PRO A 6 -7.17 1.03 13.31
C PRO A 6 -8.56 1.64 13.49
N VAL A 7 -9.53 0.82 13.94
CA VAL A 7 -10.94 1.22 14.10
C VAL A 7 -11.18 2.21 15.25
N ASP A 8 -10.22 2.36 16.15
CA ASP A 8 -10.28 3.24 17.31
C ASP A 8 -9.85 4.69 17.01
N ILE A 9 -9.34 4.96 15.81
CA ILE A 9 -8.95 6.30 15.36
C ILE A 9 -10.15 6.97 14.67
N PRO A 10 -10.70 8.08 15.19
CA PRO A 10 -11.83 8.76 14.56
C PRO A 10 -11.50 9.21 13.13
N GLY A 11 -12.33 8.82 12.16
CA GLY A 11 -12.17 9.17 10.74
C GLY A 11 -11.17 8.30 9.98
N SER A 12 -10.56 7.28 10.61
CA SER A 12 -9.66 6.34 9.93
C SER A 12 -10.33 5.49 8.85
N ASP A 13 -11.65 5.35 8.94
CA ASP A 13 -12.50 4.60 8.02
C ASP A 13 -12.60 5.23 6.63
N ASP A 14 -12.32 6.53 6.48
CA ASP A 14 -12.22 7.22 5.19
C ASP A 14 -10.78 7.25 4.62
N HIS A 15 -9.84 6.61 5.31
CA HIS A 15 -8.43 6.60 4.97
C HIS A 15 -7.91 5.19 4.62
N GLU A 16 -8.60 4.49 3.72
CA GLU A 16 -8.13 3.20 3.23
C GLU A 16 -6.96 3.37 2.24
N GLY A 17 -5.79 2.87 2.60
CA GLY A 17 -4.57 2.88 1.79
C GLY A 17 -4.59 1.85 0.67
N PHE A 18 -3.77 2.06 -0.36
CA PHE A 18 -3.51 1.11 -1.44
C PHE A 18 -2.16 1.38 -2.10
N VAL A 19 -1.67 0.43 -2.89
CA VAL A 19 -0.49 0.63 -3.76
C VAL A 19 -0.97 1.02 -5.14
N SER A 20 -0.57 2.20 -5.60
CA SER A 20 -0.77 2.67 -6.97
C SER A 20 0.47 2.31 -7.80
N ALA A 21 0.27 1.70 -8.97
CA ALA A 21 1.34 1.40 -9.90
C ALA A 21 1.32 2.35 -11.09
N ARG A 22 2.52 2.71 -11.55
CA ARG A 22 2.73 3.45 -12.80
C ARG A 22 2.81 2.48 -13.97
N THR A 23 1.92 2.62 -14.94
CA THR A 23 1.96 1.86 -16.20
C THR A 23 3.03 2.43 -17.15
N PRO A 24 3.52 1.65 -18.13
CA PRO A 24 4.50 2.11 -19.12
C PRO A 24 4.10 3.37 -19.90
N ASP A 25 2.79 3.59 -20.08
CA ASP A 25 2.23 4.76 -20.76
C ASP A 25 1.98 5.96 -19.83
N GLY A 26 2.47 5.91 -18.60
CA GLY A 26 2.49 7.06 -17.69
C GLY A 26 1.27 7.20 -16.78
N ARG A 27 0.30 6.26 -16.84
CA ARG A 27 -0.92 6.32 -16.01
C ARG A 27 -0.73 5.63 -14.67
N ASP A 28 -1.45 6.11 -13.66
CA ASP A 28 -1.44 5.52 -12.31
C ASP A 28 -2.67 4.65 -12.10
N THR A 29 -2.50 3.49 -11.47
CA THR A 29 -3.62 2.60 -11.14
C THR A 29 -4.37 3.09 -9.92
N GLY A 30 -5.67 2.78 -9.86
CA GLY A 30 -6.53 3.12 -8.73
C GLY A 30 -6.61 2.02 -7.68
N ILE A 31 -7.34 2.33 -6.60
CA ILE A 31 -7.59 1.50 -5.43
C ILE A 31 -8.14 0.08 -5.73
N TRP A 32 -8.81 -0.10 -6.87
CA TRP A 32 -9.40 -1.37 -7.28
C TRP A 32 -8.46 -2.29 -8.07
N THR A 33 -7.21 -1.87 -8.30
CA THR A 33 -6.23 -2.67 -9.03
C THR A 33 -5.35 -3.46 -8.05
N ASP A 34 -5.31 -4.79 -8.21
CA ASP A 34 -4.28 -5.60 -7.55
C ASP A 34 -3.00 -5.61 -8.40
N VAL A 35 -2.09 -4.70 -8.06
CA VAL A 35 -0.83 -4.49 -8.78
C VAL A 35 0.11 -5.70 -8.72
N ARG A 36 -0.11 -6.65 -7.80
CA ARG A 36 0.67 -7.90 -7.71
C ARG A 36 0.15 -9.00 -8.64
N ALA A 37 -1.13 -8.95 -9.00
CA ALA A 37 -1.76 -9.94 -9.86
C ALA A 37 -1.69 -9.56 -11.35
N ALA A 38 -1.32 -8.31 -11.65
CA ALA A 38 -1.30 -7.77 -12.99
C ALA A 38 0.10 -7.92 -13.63
N ASP A 39 0.18 -8.69 -14.71
CA ASP A 39 1.36 -8.77 -15.57
C ASP A 39 1.39 -7.58 -16.54
N ALA A 40 1.70 -6.39 -15.99
CA ALA A 40 1.51 -5.11 -16.70
C ALA A 40 2.81 -4.33 -16.95
N GLY A 41 3.97 -4.89 -16.61
CA GLY A 41 5.27 -4.24 -16.82
C GLY A 41 5.39 -2.87 -16.15
N TYR A 42 4.84 -2.73 -14.93
CA TYR A 42 4.84 -1.47 -14.19
C TYR A 42 6.25 -0.89 -14.05
N THR A 43 6.35 0.44 -14.05
CA THR A 43 7.63 1.15 -13.94
C THR A 43 7.95 1.63 -12.52
N GLY A 44 6.97 1.57 -11.62
CA GLY A 44 7.14 1.90 -10.21
C GLY A 44 5.84 1.79 -9.44
N PHE A 45 5.94 1.77 -8.12
CA PHE A 45 4.81 1.78 -7.20
C PHE A 45 4.86 3.02 -6.30
N ARG A 46 3.72 3.43 -5.74
CA ARG A 46 3.67 4.46 -4.69
C ARG A 46 2.48 4.24 -3.78
N ALA A 47 2.52 4.85 -2.61
CA ALA A 47 1.39 4.85 -1.70
C ALA A 47 0.23 5.70 -2.24
N GLY A 48 -0.99 5.27 -1.95
CA GLY A 48 -2.21 6.03 -2.21
C GLY A 48 -3.25 5.80 -1.12
N CYS A 49 -4.21 6.72 -1.01
CA CYS A 49 -5.32 6.65 -0.08
C CYS A 49 -6.64 7.00 -0.77
N LYS A 50 -7.74 6.33 -0.39
CA LYS A 50 -9.09 6.62 -0.92
C LYS A 50 -9.50 8.09 -0.79
N CYS A 51 -8.98 8.81 0.20
CA CYS A 51 -9.21 10.25 0.38
C CYS A 51 -8.57 11.13 -0.72
N GLY A 52 -7.85 10.53 -1.68
CA GLY A 52 -7.21 11.22 -2.81
C GLY A 52 -5.73 11.55 -2.58
N TRP A 53 -5.18 11.24 -1.41
CA TRP A 53 -3.75 11.39 -1.16
C TRP A 53 -2.94 10.36 -1.95
N LEU A 54 -1.80 10.79 -2.48
CA LEU A 54 -0.82 9.98 -3.18
C LEU A 54 0.56 10.42 -2.73
N ASP A 55 1.47 9.48 -2.55
CA ASP A 55 2.86 9.83 -2.32
C ASP A 55 3.48 10.47 -3.57
N ASP A 56 4.43 11.36 -3.34
CA ASP A 56 5.21 12.01 -4.40
C ASP A 56 6.30 11.07 -4.93
N ALA A 57 6.79 10.16 -4.10
CA ALA A 57 7.87 9.25 -4.45
C ALA A 57 7.36 7.91 -5.02
N PHE A 58 8.09 7.40 -6.01
CA PHE A 58 7.89 6.04 -6.52
C PHE A 58 8.97 5.10 -5.96
N THR A 59 8.55 3.91 -5.58
CA THR A 59 9.37 2.76 -5.24
C THR A 59 9.57 1.86 -6.47
N THR A 60 10.44 0.86 -6.34
CA THR A 60 10.68 -0.15 -7.39
C THR A 60 9.42 -0.97 -7.71
N PRO A 61 9.23 -1.42 -8.95
CA PRO A 61 8.08 -2.24 -9.36
C PRO A 61 8.30 -3.73 -9.06
N ASP A 62 8.65 -4.06 -7.82
CA ASP A 62 8.87 -5.42 -7.33
C ASP A 62 8.21 -5.65 -5.96
N ASP A 63 8.30 -6.87 -5.41
CA ASP A 63 7.72 -7.19 -4.10
C ASP A 63 8.26 -6.27 -2.99
N GLY A 64 9.55 -5.90 -3.06
CA GLY A 64 10.20 -5.02 -2.09
C GLY A 64 9.63 -3.61 -2.14
N GLY A 65 9.51 -3.04 -3.33
CA GLY A 65 8.91 -1.72 -3.53
C GLY A 65 7.42 -1.70 -3.24
N HIS A 66 6.70 -2.80 -3.52
CA HIS A 66 5.31 -2.91 -3.08
C HIS A 66 5.22 -2.79 -1.57
N GLN A 67 6.06 -3.51 -0.81
CA GLN A 67 6.09 -3.38 0.65
C GLN A 67 6.50 -1.97 1.08
N ALA A 68 7.52 -1.36 0.48
CA ALA A 68 7.94 0.00 0.78
C ALA A 68 6.78 1.01 0.63
N ALA A 69 6.01 0.93 -0.45
CA ALA A 69 4.83 1.78 -0.65
C ALA A 69 3.76 1.61 0.46
N LEU A 70 3.69 0.46 1.13
CA LEU A 70 2.81 0.27 2.29
C LEU A 70 3.32 0.98 3.53
N HIS A 71 4.63 0.93 3.74
CA HIS A 71 5.25 1.67 4.83
C HIS A 71 5.09 3.17 4.62
N ASP A 72 5.29 3.63 3.38
CA ASP A 72 5.13 5.04 3.01
C ASP A 72 3.70 5.52 3.29
N PHE A 73 2.67 4.71 2.97
CA PHE A 73 1.30 5.02 3.35
C PHE A 73 1.15 5.25 4.86
N VAL A 74 1.71 4.35 5.69
CA VAL A 74 1.60 4.46 7.14
C VAL A 74 2.31 5.72 7.63
N HIS A 75 3.58 5.89 7.30
CA HIS A 75 4.43 6.92 7.90
C HIS A 75 4.21 8.32 7.31
N HIS A 76 3.93 8.44 6.01
CA HIS A 76 3.80 9.74 5.37
C HIS A 76 2.38 10.30 5.41
N HIS A 77 1.37 9.42 5.51
CA HIS A 77 -0.03 9.83 5.49
C HIS A 77 -0.77 9.44 6.76
N PHE A 78 -0.76 8.15 7.10
CA PHE A 78 -1.68 7.66 8.11
C PHE A 78 -1.28 8.06 9.55
N GLU A 79 0.02 8.20 9.86
CA GLU A 79 0.48 8.78 11.13
C GLU A 79 0.05 10.25 11.30
N VAL A 80 -0.01 11.01 10.21
CA VAL A 80 -0.51 12.40 10.22
C VAL A 80 -1.99 12.44 10.54
N VAL A 81 -2.78 11.55 9.92
CA VAL A 81 -4.21 11.37 10.21
C VAL A 81 -4.42 10.94 11.66
N ALA A 82 -3.63 9.97 12.13
CA ALA A 82 -3.71 9.44 13.48
C ALA A 82 -3.24 10.42 14.56
N GLY A 83 -2.43 11.42 14.19
CA GLY A 83 -1.78 12.33 15.13
C GLY A 83 -0.76 11.64 16.05
N ARG A 84 -0.29 10.44 15.69
CA ARG A 84 0.68 9.65 16.45
C ARG A 84 1.49 8.75 15.52
N THR A 85 2.69 8.39 15.97
CA THR A 85 3.46 7.29 15.37
C THR A 85 2.72 5.97 15.54
N LEU A 86 2.81 5.12 14.52
CA LEU A 86 2.16 3.81 14.49
C LEU A 86 3.20 2.72 14.25
N ASP A 87 2.94 1.55 14.82
CA ASP A 87 3.66 0.33 14.48
C ASP A 87 2.77 -0.47 13.49
N PRO A 88 3.17 -0.59 12.21
CA PRO A 88 2.43 -1.36 11.22
C PRO A 88 2.10 -2.80 11.63
N ALA A 89 2.94 -3.41 12.48
CA ALA A 89 2.75 -4.78 12.95
C ALA A 89 1.74 -4.91 14.11
N GLN A 90 1.50 -3.82 14.84
CA GLN A 90 0.62 -3.82 16.02
C GLN A 90 -0.70 -3.10 15.78
N ASP A 91 -0.66 -1.96 15.08
CA ASP A 91 -1.81 -1.08 14.95
C ASP A 91 -2.74 -1.49 13.79
N PHE A 92 -2.24 -2.18 12.76
CA PHE A 92 -3.04 -2.50 11.57
C PHE A 92 -3.46 -3.96 11.52
N LEU A 93 -4.67 -4.21 11.01
CA LEU A 93 -5.10 -5.58 10.68
C LEU A 93 -4.12 -6.16 9.68
N THR A 94 -3.49 -7.27 10.05
CA THR A 94 -2.41 -7.88 9.29
C THR A 94 -2.86 -8.26 7.86
N PRO A 95 -2.35 -7.61 6.78
CA PRO A 95 -2.38 -8.21 5.44
C PRO A 95 -1.02 -8.86 5.13
N TRP A 96 -0.07 -8.78 6.07
CA TRP A 96 1.33 -9.19 5.95
C TRP A 96 1.56 -10.71 5.78
N ALA A 97 0.50 -11.52 5.80
CA ALA A 97 0.60 -12.98 5.85
C ALA A 97 0.06 -13.73 4.62
N VAL A 98 -0.23 -13.05 3.50
CA VAL A 98 -0.24 -13.77 2.21
C VAL A 98 1.10 -13.55 1.53
N ARG A 99 2.18 -13.95 2.21
CA ARG A 99 3.34 -14.47 1.50
C ARG A 99 2.88 -15.76 0.83
N VAL A 100 2.85 -15.71 -0.49
CA VAL A 100 3.43 -16.71 -1.40
C VAL A 100 3.56 -18.08 -0.74
N ARG A 101 2.73 -19.06 -1.16
CA ARG A 101 3.07 -20.47 -0.96
C ARG A 101 4.50 -20.64 -1.48
N SER A 102 5.46 -20.87 -0.60
CA SER A 102 6.73 -21.46 -0.98
C SER A 102 6.37 -22.76 -1.68
N GLY A 103 6.50 -22.78 -3.00
CA GLY A 103 6.56 -24.04 -3.73
C GLY A 103 7.79 -24.77 -3.21
N SER A 104 7.58 -25.81 -2.39
CA SER A 104 8.60 -26.84 -2.24
C SER A 104 8.74 -27.51 -3.59
N ALA A 105 9.78 -27.11 -4.32
CA ALA A 105 10.44 -27.99 -5.27
C ALA A 105 11.36 -28.90 -4.46
N VAL A 106 10.86 -30.10 -4.14
CA VAL A 106 11.51 -31.42 -4.33
C VAL A 106 10.50 -32.52 -4.03
#